data_AF-A0A529FDP0-F1
#
_entry.id   AF-A0A529FDP0-F1
#
_cell.length_a   1.000
_cell.length_b   1.000
_cell.length_c   1.000
_cell.angle_alpha   90.00
_cell.angle_beta   90.00
_cell.angle_gamma   90.00
#
_symmetry.space_group_name_H-M   'P 1'
#
loop_
_entity.id
_entity.type
_entity.pdbx_description
1 polymer ?
#
loop_
_entity_poly.entity_id
_entity_poly.type
_entity_poly.pdbx_seq_one_letter_code
_entity_poly.pdbx_strand_id
1 'polypeptide(L)'
;MAEPLIRMQNIRKSYGRVQALVDANFHVNEKEIVGLLGDNGAGKSTLIKVLSGAVPLTSGDIFIRGKKVNLRSTSDAIAHGIETIYQDSALVTQLSIARNLFLGREPIKPPRFLNRMDQEAMNTVARDLLKQV
;
A
#
# COMPACT_ATOMS: atom_id res chain seq x y z
N MET A 1 24.72 -9.28 -6.42
CA MET A 1 23.32 -9.14 -6.85
C MET A 1 22.79 -7.83 -6.27
N ALA A 2 21.97 -7.08 -6.99
CA ALA A 2 21.40 -5.84 -6.47
C ALA A 2 20.41 -6.14 -5.34
N GLU A 3 20.34 -5.28 -4.32
CA GLU A 3 19.36 -5.40 -3.23
C GLU A 3 17.94 -5.21 -3.81
N PRO A 4 16.98 -6.11 -3.55
CA PRO A 4 15.61 -5.95 -4.02
C PRO A 4 14.95 -4.67 -3.48
N LEU A 5 14.04 -4.09 -4.26
CA LEU A 5 13.24 -2.94 -3.83
C LEU A 5 12.36 -3.32 -2.64
N ILE A 6 11.74 -4.50 -2.71
CA ILE A 6 10.93 -5.11 -1.64
C ILE A 6 11.48 -6.51 -1.39
N ARG A 7 11.69 -6.85 -0.12
CA ARG A 7 12.07 -8.20 0.31
C ARG A 7 11.29 -8.58 1.57
N MET A 8 10.59 -9.71 1.49
CA MET A 8 9.79 -10.30 2.56
C MET A 8 10.38 -11.65 2.91
N GLN A 9 10.70 -11.87 4.18
CA GLN A 9 11.39 -13.07 4.65
C GLN A 9 10.63 -13.78 5.76
N ASN A 10 10.45 -15.08 5.57
CA ASN A 10 9.81 -15.98 6.54
C ASN A 10 8.49 -15.42 7.08
N ILE A 11 7.67 -14.87 6.18
CA ILE A 11 6.43 -14.21 6.56
C ILE A 11 5.43 -15.26 6.99
N ARG A 12 4.95 -15.10 8.22
CA ARG A 12 3.86 -15.90 8.77
C ARG A 12 2.66 -15.02 9.05
N LYS A 13 1.48 -15.54 8.75
CA LYS A 13 0.21 -14.92 9.13
C LYS A 13 -0.80 -15.99 9.50
N SER A 14 -1.32 -15.88 10.72
CA SER A 14 -2.43 -16.71 11.19
C SER A 14 -3.68 -15.86 11.48
N TYR A 15 -4.84 -16.46 11.24
CA TYR A 15 -6.15 -15.96 11.64
C TYR A 15 -6.79 -17.01 12.54
N GLY A 16 -6.66 -16.83 13.86
CA GLY A 16 -7.02 -17.86 14.83
C GLY A 16 -6.26 -19.16 14.56
N ARG A 17 -7.00 -20.23 14.24
CA ARG A 17 -6.43 -21.56 13.94
C ARG A 17 -5.95 -21.74 12.49
N VAL A 18 -6.29 -20.81 11.60
CA VAL A 18 -5.95 -20.91 10.17
C VAL A 18 -4.61 -20.23 9.91
N GLN A 19 -3.63 -20.98 9.41
CA GLN A 19 -2.36 -20.42 8.94
C GLN A 19 -2.50 -20.02 7.47
N ALA A 20 -2.60 -18.72 7.21
CA ALA A 20 -2.76 -18.18 5.87
C ALA A 20 -1.42 -17.98 5.13
N LEU A 21 -0.33 -17.78 5.87
CA LEU A 21 1.04 -17.76 5.34
C LEU A 21 1.94 -18.56 6.27
N VAL A 22 2.72 -19.47 5.70
CA VAL A 22 3.68 -20.34 6.41
C VAL A 22 5.05 -20.14 5.78
N ASP A 23 5.90 -19.36 6.43
CA ASP A 23 7.27 -19.05 5.98
C ASP A 23 7.38 -18.56 4.53
N ALA A 24 6.46 -17.69 4.12
CA ALA A 24 6.46 -17.14 2.78
C ALA A 24 7.67 -16.21 2.56
N ASN A 25 8.38 -16.42 1.46
CA ASN A 25 9.49 -15.58 1.01
C ASN A 25 9.13 -14.96 -0.35
N PHE A 26 9.29 -13.65 -0.47
CA PHE A 26 8.89 -12.89 -1.65
C PHE A 26 9.80 -11.68 -1.85
N HIS A 27 10.11 -11.33 -3.10
CA HIS A 27 10.87 -10.13 -3.39
C HIS A 27 10.43 -9.52 -4.72
N VAL A 28 10.69 -8.23 -4.88
CA VAL A 28 10.45 -7.45 -6.11
C VAL A 28 11.63 -6.51 -6.30
N ASN A 29 12.20 -6.50 -7.50
CA ASN A 29 13.29 -5.60 -7.88
C ASN A 29 12.74 -4.27 -8.39
N GLU A 30 13.62 -3.26 -8.51
CA GLU A 30 13.22 -2.00 -9.13
C GLU A 30 12.79 -2.21 -10.59
N LYS A 31 11.67 -1.59 -10.97
CA LYS A 31 11.09 -1.66 -12.32
C LYS A 31 10.66 -3.07 -12.77
N GLU A 32 10.47 -3.99 -11.82
CA GLU A 32 9.97 -5.32 -12.09
C GLU A 32 8.44 -5.39 -12.03
N ILE A 33 7.84 -6.15 -12.93
CA ILE A 33 6.41 -6.50 -12.88
C ILE A 33 6.31 -7.97 -12.44
N VAL A 34 5.68 -8.21 -11.30
CA VAL A 34 5.56 -9.55 -10.72
C VAL A 34 4.10 -10.00 -10.70
N GLY A 35 3.84 -11.18 -11.28
CA GLY A 35 2.56 -11.87 -11.17
C GLY A 35 2.56 -12.85 -9.99
N LEU A 36 1.71 -12.64 -9.00
CA LEU A 36 1.53 -13.57 -7.89
C LEU A 36 0.35 -14.52 -8.18
N LEU A 37 0.66 -15.75 -8.58
CA LEU A 37 -0.31 -16.77 -9.01
C LEU A 37 -0.44 -17.90 -7.98
N GLY A 38 -1.54 -18.66 -8.08
CA GLY A 38 -1.85 -19.80 -7.20
C GLY A 38 -3.35 -19.93 -6.94
N ASP A 39 -3.77 -21.02 -6.29
CA ASP A 39 -5.18 -21.31 -6.05
C ASP A 39 -5.86 -20.36 -5.05
N ASN A 40 -7.18 -20.37 -5.05
CA ASN A 40 -7.96 -19.69 -4.02
C ASN A 40 -7.61 -20.27 -2.65
N GLY A 41 -7.29 -19.39 -1.70
CA GLY A 41 -6.83 -19.80 -0.36
C GLY A 41 -5.31 -19.97 -0.22
N ALA A 42 -4.52 -19.91 -1.30
CA ALA A 42 -3.06 -20.04 -1.25
C ALA A 42 -2.32 -18.88 -0.54
N GLY A 43 -3.03 -17.96 0.11
CA GLY A 43 -2.43 -16.86 0.86
C GLY A 43 -2.05 -15.61 0.05
N LYS A 44 -2.25 -15.58 -1.27
CA LYS A 44 -1.88 -14.45 -2.15
C LYS A 44 -2.38 -13.09 -1.66
N SER A 45 -3.70 -12.97 -1.45
CA SER A 45 -4.30 -11.72 -0.95
C SER A 45 -3.84 -11.39 0.47
N THR A 46 -3.51 -12.40 1.29
CA THR A 46 -2.95 -12.19 2.63
C THR A 46 -1.54 -11.60 2.54
N LEU A 47 -0.69 -12.11 1.65
CA LEU A 47 0.66 -11.59 1.43
C LEU A 47 0.62 -10.12 1.02
N ILE A 48 -0.25 -9.77 0.06
CA ILE A 48 -0.44 -8.38 -0.38
C ILE A 48 -0.98 -7.49 0.74
N LYS A 49 -1.96 -7.97 1.53
CA LYS A 49 -2.49 -7.22 2.69
C LYS A 49 -1.46 -6.99 3.80
N VAL A 50 -0.53 -7.93 3.98
CA VAL A 50 0.60 -7.75 4.90
C VAL A 50 1.57 -6.70 4.38
N LEU A 51 1.92 -6.76 3.09
CA LEU A 51 2.80 -5.77 2.46
C LEU A 51 2.18 -4.37 2.39
N SER A 52 0.86 -4.27 2.25
CA SER A 52 0.14 -3.00 2.23
C SER A 52 -0.12 -2.42 3.63
N GLY A 53 0.29 -3.10 4.70
CA GLY A 53 0.00 -2.69 6.08
C GLY A 53 -1.48 -2.76 6.48
N ALA A 54 -2.35 -3.32 5.63
CA ALA A 54 -3.77 -3.50 5.95
C ALA A 54 -4.01 -4.60 6.99
N VAL A 55 -3.10 -5.56 7.09
CA VAL A 55 -3.15 -6.62 8.09
C VAL A 55 -1.74 -6.81 8.69
N PRO A 56 -1.60 -6.84 10.03
CA PRO A 56 -0.31 -7.10 10.64
C PRO A 56 0.12 -8.56 10.41
N LEU A 57 1.40 -8.77 10.12
CA LEU A 57 2.02 -10.10 10.12
C LEU A 57 2.04 -10.71 11.53
N THR A 58 2.12 -12.04 11.61
CA THR A 58 2.33 -12.75 12.87
C THR A 58 3.82 -12.82 13.21
N SER A 59 4.67 -13.08 12.22
CA SER A 59 6.13 -13.03 12.35
C SER A 59 6.80 -12.93 10.97
N GLY A 60 8.12 -12.70 10.97
CA GLY A 60 8.90 -12.48 9.76
C GLY A 60 9.29 -11.02 9.57
N ASP A 61 10.05 -10.75 8.51
CA ASP A 61 10.68 -9.45 8.29
C ASP A 61 10.39 -8.89 6.89
N ILE A 62 10.10 -7.60 6.83
CA ILE A 62 9.89 -6.85 5.58
C ILE A 62 11.01 -5.81 5.46
N PHE A 63 11.61 -5.75 4.28
CA PHE A 63 12.64 -4.79 3.92
C PHE A 63 12.20 -4.01 2.68
N ILE A 64 12.39 -2.70 2.70
CA ILE A 64 12.16 -1.80 1.56
C ILE A 64 13.45 -1.03 1.31
N ARG A 65 14.00 -1.14 0.10
CA ARG A 65 15.31 -0.56 -0.27
C ARG A 65 16.41 -0.94 0.74
N GLY A 66 16.44 -2.22 1.13
CA GLY A 66 17.38 -2.78 2.11
C GLY A 66 17.14 -2.40 3.58
N LYS A 67 16.19 -1.50 3.88
CA LYS A 67 15.87 -1.10 5.27
C LYS A 67 14.74 -1.95 5.82
N LYS A 68 14.95 -2.54 6.99
CA LYS A 68 13.88 -3.26 7.72
C LYS A 68 12.79 -2.26 8.13
N VAL A 69 11.54 -2.58 7.80
CA VAL A 69 10.38 -1.74 8.10
C VAL A 69 9.37 -2.49 8.97
N ASN A 70 8.56 -1.73 9.71
CA ASN A 70 7.46 -2.28 10.49
C ASN A 70 6.16 -1.62 10.03
N LEU A 71 5.44 -2.28 9.13
CA LEU A 71 4.19 -1.78 8.55
C LEU A 71 3.03 -2.17 9.48
N ARG A 72 2.54 -1.21 10.28
CA ARG A 72 1.44 -1.43 11.25
C ARG A 72 0.11 -0.89 10.74
N SER A 73 0.14 -0.10 9.69
CA SER A 73 -1.01 0.53 9.05
C SER A 73 -0.78 0.73 7.56
N THR A 74 -1.86 0.99 6.83
CA THR A 74 -1.79 1.40 5.41
C THR A 74 -1.02 2.72 5.24
N SER A 75 -1.15 3.64 6.18
CA SER A 75 -0.39 4.91 6.19
C SER A 75 1.12 4.67 6.26
N ASP A 76 1.58 3.67 7.02
CA ASP A 76 3.01 3.32 7.06
C ASP A 76 3.50 2.83 5.70
N ALA A 77 2.72 1.95 5.05
CA ALA A 77 3.06 1.42 3.73
C ALA A 77 3.13 2.54 2.68
N ILE A 78 2.15 3.46 2.68
CA ILE A 78 2.11 4.64 1.80
C ILE A 78 3.33 5.54 2.05
N ALA A 79 3.72 5.77 3.30
CA ALA A 79 4.90 6.56 3.65
C ALA A 79 6.20 5.95 3.11
N HIS A 80 6.22 4.63 2.86
CA HIS A 80 7.31 3.93 2.19
C HIS A 80 7.16 3.80 0.66
N GLY A 81 6.12 4.41 0.07
CA GLY A 81 5.85 4.40 -1.36
C GLY A 81 5.13 3.14 -1.87
N ILE A 82 4.50 2.37 -0.97
CA ILE A 82 3.66 1.22 -1.33
C ILE A 82 2.22 1.70 -1.45
N GLU A 83 1.68 1.65 -2.67
CA GLU A 83 0.28 1.91 -2.97
C GLU A 83 -0.41 0.59 -3.34
N THR A 84 -1.66 0.41 -2.94
CA THR A 84 -2.42 -0.83 -3.20
C THR A 84 -3.81 -0.51 -3.71
N ILE A 85 -4.16 -1.10 -4.86
CA ILE A 85 -5.50 -1.03 -5.42
C ILE A 85 -6.21 -2.34 -5.05
N TYR A 86 -7.32 -2.24 -4.33
CA TYR A 86 -8.13 -3.40 -3.94
C TYR A 86 -9.14 -3.75 -5.04
N GLN A 87 -9.64 -4.99 -5.02
CA GLN A 87 -10.59 -5.50 -6.03
C GLN A 87 -11.90 -4.70 -6.04
N ASP A 88 -12.38 -4.29 -4.87
CA ASP A 88 -13.56 -3.43 -4.76
C ASP A 88 -13.15 -1.96 -4.92
N SER A 89 -13.99 -1.18 -5.60
CA SER A 89 -13.81 0.27 -5.74
C SER A 89 -13.90 0.93 -4.36
N ALA A 90 -12.75 1.34 -3.82
CA ALA A 90 -12.63 2.09 -2.58
C ALA A 90 -12.94 3.59 -2.78
N LEU A 91 -13.98 3.90 -3.56
CA LEU A 91 -14.39 5.28 -3.86
C LEU A 91 -15.44 5.75 -2.85
N VAL A 92 -15.28 6.97 -2.35
CA VAL A 92 -16.31 7.69 -1.61
C VAL A 92 -17.11 8.51 -2.63
N THR A 93 -18.28 8.01 -3.02
CA THR A 93 -19.08 8.60 -4.10
C THR A 93 -19.62 9.99 -3.79
N GLN A 94 -19.64 10.38 -2.50
CA GLN A 94 -19.99 11.73 -2.06
C GLN A 94 -18.84 12.73 -2.20
N LEU A 95 -17.62 12.26 -2.52
CA LEU A 95 -16.45 13.11 -2.72
C LEU A 95 -16.18 13.33 -4.21
N SER A 96 -15.62 14.49 -4.54
CA SER A 96 -15.14 14.76 -5.90
C SER A 96 -14.00 13.80 -6.29
N ILE A 97 -13.71 13.69 -7.58
CA ILE A 97 -12.57 12.90 -8.08
C ILE A 97 -11.27 13.36 -7.40
N ALA A 98 -11.05 14.68 -7.35
CA ALA A 98 -9.89 15.26 -6.67
C ALA A 98 -9.83 14.84 -5.20
N ARG A 99 -10.95 14.86 -4.48
CA ARG A 99 -10.99 14.44 -3.07
C ARG A 99 -10.76 12.93 -2.89
N ASN A 100 -11.20 12.09 -3.82
CA ASN A 100 -10.90 10.67 -3.81
C ASN A 100 -9.40 10.40 -4.06
N LEU A 101 -8.77 11.11 -5.01
CA LEU A 101 -7.35 10.93 -5.35
C LEU A 101 -6.40 11.27 -4.18
N PHE A 102 -6.79 12.23 -3.35
CA PHE A 102 -6.00 12.73 -2.23
C PHE A 102 -6.48 12.26 -0.87
N LEU A 103 -7.44 11.33 -0.79
CA LEU A 103 -8.03 10.89 0.46
C LEU A 103 -6.95 10.35 1.42
N GLY A 104 -6.85 10.96 2.61
CA GLY A 104 -5.84 10.60 3.62
C GLY A 104 -4.46 11.22 3.39
N ARG A 105 -4.30 12.04 2.34
CA ARG A 105 -3.07 12.77 1.98
C ARG A 105 -3.38 14.16 1.42
N GLU A 106 -4.47 14.77 1.90
CA GLU A 106 -4.90 16.06 1.41
C GLU A 106 -3.83 17.13 1.67
N PRO A 107 -3.40 17.90 0.64
CA PRO A 107 -2.50 19.02 0.85
C PRO A 107 -3.18 20.08 1.74
N ILE A 108 -2.43 20.62 2.70
CA ILE A 108 -2.93 21.63 3.65
C ILE A 108 -2.21 22.96 3.41
N LYS A 109 -2.98 24.03 3.26
CA LYS A 109 -2.47 25.39 3.11
C LYS A 109 -1.81 25.87 4.42
N PRO A 110 -0.71 26.64 4.35
CA PRO A 110 -0.15 27.29 5.53
C PRO A 110 -1.11 28.38 6.05
N PRO A 111 -1.11 28.63 7.37
CA PRO A 111 -0.40 27.86 8.40
C PRO A 111 -1.15 26.56 8.77
N ARG A 112 -0.40 25.46 8.96
CA ARG A 112 -0.96 24.09 9.11
C ARG A 112 -1.94 23.93 10.29
N PHE A 113 -1.85 24.76 11.33
CA PHE A 113 -2.74 24.69 12.49
C PHE A 113 -4.21 25.05 12.16
N LEU A 114 -4.47 25.72 11.04
CA LEU A 114 -5.84 26.00 10.57
C LEU A 114 -6.46 24.82 9.81
N ASN A 115 -5.69 23.77 9.52
CA ASN A 115 -6.11 22.56 8.79
C ASN A 115 -6.94 22.83 7.53
N ARG A 116 -6.59 23.88 6.78
CA ARG A 116 -7.30 24.27 5.56
C ARG A 116 -6.78 23.47 4.38
N MET A 117 -7.60 22.55 3.87
CA MET A 117 -7.28 21.77 2.67
C MET A 117 -7.10 22.66 1.44
N ASP A 118 -6.08 22.36 0.64
CA ASP A 118 -5.80 23.01 -0.62
C ASP A 118 -6.58 22.37 -1.77
N GLN A 119 -7.86 22.76 -1.88
CA GLN A 119 -8.74 22.26 -2.94
C GLN A 119 -8.25 22.63 -4.35
N GLU A 120 -7.60 23.78 -4.49
CA GLU A 120 -7.13 24.28 -5.79
C GLU A 120 -5.96 23.43 -6.30
N ALA A 121 -5.01 23.10 -5.41
CA ALA A 121 -3.94 22.18 -5.72
C ALA A 121 -4.47 20.79 -6.10
N MET A 122 -5.40 20.24 -5.29
CA MET A 122 -6.00 18.93 -5.58
C MET A 122 -6.73 18.89 -6.93
N ASN A 123 -7.53 19.93 -7.22
CA ASN A 123 -8.27 20.02 -8.48
C ASN A 123 -7.36 20.18 -9.70
N THR A 124 -6.25 20.91 -9.55
CA THR A 124 -5.26 21.06 -10.63
C THR A 124 -4.62 19.73 -10.98
N VAL A 125 -4.11 19.01 -9.97
CA VAL A 125 -3.50 17.69 -10.17
C VAL A 125 -4.51 16.70 -10.76
N ALA A 126 -5.72 16.65 -10.22
CA ALA A 126 -6.77 15.77 -10.73
C ALA A 126 -7.09 16.06 -12.21
N ARG A 127 -7.22 17.34 -12.58
CA ARG A 127 -7.48 17.76 -13.96
C ARG A 127 -6.36 17.33 -14.90
N ASP A 128 -5.11 17.48 -14.49
CA ASP A 128 -3.98 17.16 -15.35
C ASP A 128 -3.77 15.66 -15.52
N LEU A 129 -4.03 14.86 -14.49
CA LEU A 129 -4.05 13.39 -14.61
C LEU A 129 -5.18 12.90 -15.51
N LEU A 130 -6.39 13.48 -15.39
CA LEU A 130 -7.54 13.08 -16.21
C LEU A 130 -7.39 13.42 -17.71
N LYS A 131 -6.52 14.36 -18.08
CA LYS A 131 -6.20 14.65 -19.50
C LYS A 131 -5.30 13.60 -20.15
N GLN A 132 -4.65 12.74 -19.36
CA GLN A 132 -3.71 11.73 -19.84
C GLN A 132 -4.37 10.37 -20.11
N VAL A 133 -5.67 10.25 -19.81
CA VAL A 133 -6.48 9.05 -20.00
C VAL A 133 -7.41 9.27 -21.19
#